data_AF-A0A1G8DJJ8-F1
#
_entry.id   AF-A0A1G8DJJ8-F1
#
_cell.length_a   1.000
_cell.length_b   1.000
_cell.length_c   1.000
_cell.angle_alpha   90.00
_cell.angle_beta   90.00
_cell.angle_gamma   90.00
#
_symmetry.space_group_name_H-M   'P 1'
#
loop_
_entity.id
_entity.type
_entity.pdbx_description
1 polymer ?
#
loop_
_entity_poly.entity_id
_entity_poly.type
_entity_poly.pdbx_seq_one_letter_code
_entity_poly.pdbx_strand_id
1 'polypeptide(L)'
;MTLLEQRYRRILRLLPAAYRSEREDEMVAAFLDGAHSTHDRDNPRPRPREIASVAALAVRLRLGTDTTRPRAHTWGRAVRTAALIGLGFHAATELRTTAAVLLAPDPAGETPWLPHLLPGPLFAAAFALLCLGRIRAAKAAALIGLVPYGVWALQHASALVRALTAPGDLPGVNLPLDLAPLLTQTAGFALVAALVAAYHRDADPPRTPHWVAAVPLAAAAALTAADRALTRALTQGLPDGGPVPDAVHWAALWTDTPGLACTAIAAAAAAHLLTRLRTPHPDAARPLTLALLSLAALPLAAVRIDPHAADTLGQAMTLTAAAQTAALALCAAAMLTAGLRSLPAAPPHARPLPAA
;
A
#
# COMPACT_ATOMS: atom_id res chain seq x y z
N MET A 1 22.81 -34.65 8.99
CA MET A 1 21.73 -33.71 8.65
C MET A 1 20.75 -34.38 7.72
N THR A 2 19.45 -34.33 8.02
CA THR A 2 18.40 -34.87 7.13
C THR A 2 18.04 -33.86 6.04
N LEU A 3 17.44 -34.31 4.93
CA LEU A 3 16.98 -33.42 3.85
C LEU A 3 15.88 -32.44 4.32
N LEU A 4 15.02 -32.88 5.25
CA LEU A 4 14.03 -32.01 5.88
C LEU A 4 14.69 -30.92 6.74
N GLU A 5 15.71 -31.27 7.52
CA GLU A 5 16.48 -30.31 8.31
C GLU A 5 17.11 -29.22 7.42
N GLN A 6 17.71 -29.61 6.29
CA GLN A 6 18.27 -28.66 5.32
C GLN A 6 17.21 -27.71 4.77
N ARG A 7 16.00 -28.22 4.49
CA ARG A 7 14.87 -27.40 4.02
C ARG A 7 14.40 -26.41 5.10
N TYR A 8 14.31 -26.83 6.37
CA TYR A 8 13.99 -25.92 7.48
C TYR A 8 15.06 -24.85 7.67
N ARG A 9 16.35 -25.22 7.69
CA ARG A 9 17.44 -24.24 7.77
C ARG A 9 17.40 -23.24 6.61
N ARG A 10 17.04 -23.68 5.40
CA ARG A 10 16.86 -22.77 4.24
C ARG A 10 15.72 -21.77 4.47
N ILE A 11 14.58 -22.22 5.00
CA ILE A 11 13.46 -21.31 5.34
C ILE A 11 13.84 -20.36 6.48
N LEU A 12 14.56 -20.85 7.48
CA LEU A 12 15.01 -20.03 8.61
C LEU A 12 15.93 -18.90 8.17
N ARG A 13 16.68 -19.02 7.05
CA ARG A 13 17.47 -17.90 6.47
C ARG A 13 16.67 -16.64 6.18
N LEU A 14 15.33 -16.69 6.14
CA LEU A 14 14.47 -15.50 6.10
C LEU A 14 14.63 -14.62 7.35
N LEU A 15 14.88 -15.24 8.52
CA LEU A 15 15.08 -14.57 9.80
C LEU A 15 16.39 -13.78 9.83
N PRO A 16 16.43 -12.63 10.54
CA PRO A 16 17.67 -11.88 10.74
C PRO A 16 18.79 -12.73 11.32
N ALA A 17 20.03 -12.53 10.86
CA ALA A 17 21.18 -13.35 11.25
C ALA A 17 21.41 -13.41 12.77
N ALA A 18 21.25 -12.27 13.46
CA ALA A 18 21.39 -12.20 14.92
C ALA A 18 20.35 -13.06 15.68
N TYR A 19 19.13 -13.20 15.14
CA TYR A 19 18.13 -14.07 15.75
C TYR A 19 18.45 -15.55 15.50
N ARG A 20 18.96 -15.86 14.30
CA ARG A 20 19.35 -17.23 13.94
C ARG A 20 20.51 -17.76 14.78
N SER A 21 21.53 -16.94 15.05
CA SER A 21 22.67 -17.37 15.87
C SER A 21 22.28 -17.83 17.27
N GLU A 22 21.15 -17.35 17.79
CA GLU A 22 20.66 -17.71 19.13
C GLU A 22 19.60 -18.82 19.09
N ARG A 23 18.73 -18.85 18.07
CA ARG A 23 17.50 -19.64 18.08
C ARG A 23 17.35 -20.63 16.93
N GLU A 24 18.26 -20.66 15.96
CA GLU A 24 18.11 -21.52 14.77
C GLU A 24 18.01 -23.00 15.15
N ASP A 25 18.93 -23.50 15.97
CA ASP A 25 18.98 -24.92 16.32
C ASP A 25 17.78 -25.35 17.18
N GLU A 26 17.36 -24.51 18.13
CA GLU A 26 16.13 -24.74 18.93
C GLU A 26 14.89 -24.82 18.03
N MET A 27 14.75 -23.91 17.07
CA MET A 27 13.61 -23.88 16.15
C MET A 27 13.62 -25.09 15.21
N VAL A 28 14.78 -25.47 14.67
CA VAL A 28 14.91 -26.66 13.80
C VAL A 28 14.54 -27.92 14.58
N ALA A 29 15.03 -28.07 15.81
CA ALA A 29 14.68 -29.20 16.66
C ALA A 29 13.17 -29.29 16.90
N ALA A 30 12.52 -28.16 17.26
CA ALA A 30 11.07 -28.12 17.45
C ALA A 30 10.27 -28.44 16.17
N PHE A 31 10.72 -27.98 15.01
CA PHE A 31 10.07 -28.31 13.72
C PHE A 31 10.26 -29.78 13.32
N LEU A 32 11.43 -30.36 13.57
CA LEU A 32 11.67 -31.77 13.34
C LEU A 32 10.81 -32.62 14.29
N ASP A 33 10.75 -32.27 15.57
CA ASP A 33 9.93 -32.95 16.57
C ASP A 33 8.45 -33.01 16.15
N GLY A 34 7.88 -31.86 15.77
CA GLY A 34 6.51 -31.78 15.24
C GLY A 34 6.27 -32.48 13.89
N ALA A 35 7.33 -32.78 13.13
CA ALA A 35 7.23 -33.46 11.84
C ALA A 35 7.23 -35.00 11.96
N HIS A 36 7.68 -35.58 13.08
CA HIS A 36 7.75 -37.05 13.28
C HIS A 36 6.38 -37.74 13.14
N SER A 37 5.28 -36.99 13.22
CA SER A 37 3.92 -37.52 13.05
C SER A 37 3.44 -37.60 11.60
N THR A 38 4.27 -37.27 10.60
CA THR A 38 3.83 -37.19 9.18
C THR A 38 4.25 -38.41 8.36
N HIS A 39 3.30 -38.90 7.56
CA HIS A 39 3.36 -40.19 6.85
C HIS A 39 4.19 -40.18 5.55
N ASP A 40 4.73 -39.03 5.14
CA ASP A 40 5.49 -38.89 3.89
C ASP A 40 7.00 -39.13 4.14
N ARG A 41 7.36 -40.41 4.20
CA ARG A 41 8.75 -40.87 4.45
C ARG A 41 9.68 -40.57 3.28
N ASP A 42 9.15 -40.50 2.06
CA ASP A 42 9.96 -40.48 0.85
C ASP A 42 10.37 -39.06 0.43
N ASN A 43 9.60 -38.02 0.77
CA ASN A 43 9.95 -36.64 0.44
C ASN A 43 9.45 -35.60 1.46
N PRO A 44 9.93 -35.64 2.71
CA PRO A 44 9.42 -34.75 3.76
C PRO A 44 9.60 -33.26 3.40
N ARG A 45 8.50 -32.51 3.33
CA ARG A 45 8.47 -31.07 3.02
C ARG A 45 7.94 -30.26 4.21
N PRO A 46 8.51 -29.07 4.48
CA PRO A 46 7.95 -28.12 5.43
C PRO A 46 6.51 -27.77 5.05
N ARG A 47 5.60 -27.74 6.03
CA ARG A 47 4.20 -27.42 5.78
C ARG A 47 4.09 -25.94 5.39
N PRO A 48 3.18 -25.56 4.48
CA PRO A 48 3.02 -24.15 4.08
C PRO A 48 2.69 -23.24 5.27
N ARG A 49 1.98 -23.76 6.28
CA ARG A 49 1.69 -23.04 7.53
C ARG A 49 2.96 -22.74 8.35
N GLU A 50 3.95 -23.62 8.36
CA GLU A 50 5.24 -23.41 9.03
C GLU A 50 6.08 -22.38 8.26
N ILE A 51 6.08 -22.45 6.92
CA ILE A 51 6.72 -21.43 6.09
C ILE A 51 6.11 -20.05 6.36
N ALA A 52 4.77 -19.97 6.39
CA ALA A 52 4.06 -18.74 6.69
C ALA A 52 4.33 -18.22 8.11
N SER A 53 4.46 -19.10 9.11
CA SER A 53 4.77 -18.68 10.49
C SER A 53 6.20 -18.14 10.61
N VAL A 54 7.18 -18.79 9.97
CA VAL A 54 8.57 -18.30 9.92
C VAL A 54 8.66 -16.98 9.15
N ALA A 55 7.97 -16.86 8.00
CA ALA A 55 7.92 -15.62 7.25
C ALA A 55 7.29 -14.48 8.07
N ALA A 56 6.17 -14.74 8.75
CA ALA A 56 5.53 -13.77 9.64
C ALA A 56 6.45 -13.35 10.79
N LEU A 57 7.19 -14.28 11.40
CA LEU A 57 8.19 -13.98 12.42
C LEU A 57 9.33 -13.13 11.85
N ALA A 58 9.86 -13.47 10.67
CA ALA A 58 10.91 -12.71 10.00
C ALA A 58 10.49 -11.27 9.76
N VAL A 59 9.25 -11.06 9.29
CA VAL A 59 8.68 -9.72 9.09
C VAL A 59 8.58 -8.97 10.42
N ARG A 60 8.03 -9.58 11.48
CA ARG A 60 7.94 -8.94 12.81
C ARG A 60 9.30 -8.53 13.36
N LEU A 61 10.31 -9.40 13.26
CA LEU A 61 11.67 -9.11 13.71
C LEU A 61 12.30 -7.94 12.94
N ARG A 62 12.06 -7.85 11.63
CA ARG A 62 12.55 -6.74 10.80
C ARG A 62 11.79 -5.43 11.03
N LEU A 63 10.50 -5.52 11.38
CA LEU A 63 9.66 -4.39 11.75
C LEU A 63 9.79 -4.01 13.23
N GLY A 64 10.69 -4.65 13.98
CA GLY A 64 11.19 -4.28 15.30
C GLY A 64 10.23 -3.53 16.25
N THR A 65 9.81 -4.20 17.32
CA THR A 65 9.28 -3.51 18.53
C THR A 65 10.37 -3.30 19.56
N ASP A 66 11.43 -4.10 19.50
CA ASP A 66 12.55 -4.08 20.41
C ASP A 66 13.41 -2.82 20.22
N THR A 67 13.49 -2.00 21.27
CA THR A 67 14.27 -0.75 21.30
C THR A 67 15.78 -1.00 21.30
N THR A 68 16.24 -2.24 21.57
CA THR A 68 17.66 -2.59 21.53
C THR A 68 18.24 -2.57 20.11
N ARG A 69 17.39 -2.63 19.08
CA ARG A 69 17.78 -2.52 17.66
C ARG A 69 17.21 -1.25 17.04
N PRO A 70 17.81 -0.07 17.29
CA PRO A 70 17.21 1.22 16.96
C PRO A 70 16.94 1.41 15.46
N ARG A 71 17.72 0.77 14.57
CA ARG A 71 17.46 0.76 13.12
C ARG A 71 16.18 0.01 12.75
N ALA A 72 15.97 -1.19 13.29
CA ALA A 72 14.78 -1.99 13.05
C ALA A 72 13.53 -1.33 13.64
N HIS A 73 13.66 -0.74 14.83
CA HIS A 73 12.59 0.04 15.46
C HIS A 73 12.18 1.25 14.61
N THR A 74 13.15 2.01 14.09
CA THR A 74 12.88 3.17 13.21
C THR A 74 12.16 2.75 11.92
N TRP A 75 12.62 1.66 11.28
CA TRP A 75 11.97 1.11 10.10
C TRP A 75 10.55 0.62 10.39
N GLY A 76 10.37 -0.10 11.50
CA GLY A 76 9.07 -0.53 12.00
C GLY A 76 8.10 0.62 12.19
N ARG A 77 8.55 1.70 12.84
CA ARG A 77 7.77 2.93 12.99
C ARG A 77 7.41 3.53 11.64
N ALA A 78 8.37 3.64 10.72
CA ALA A 78 8.14 4.19 9.39
C ALA A 78 7.06 3.41 8.61
N VAL A 79 7.12 2.07 8.64
CA VAL A 79 6.14 1.19 7.99
C VAL A 79 4.77 1.29 8.65
N ARG A 80 4.68 1.32 9.99
CA ARG A 80 3.40 1.51 10.71
C ARG A 80 2.75 2.84 10.38
N THR A 81 3.54 3.93 10.32
CA THR A 81 3.04 5.25 9.93
C THR A 81 2.63 5.28 8.46
N ALA A 82 3.40 4.66 7.55
CA ALA A 82 3.02 4.56 6.14
C ALA A 82 1.73 3.76 5.95
N ALA A 83 1.58 2.63 6.65
CA ALA A 83 0.36 1.83 6.63
C ALA A 83 -0.85 2.62 7.16
N LEU A 84 -0.68 3.40 8.24
CA LEU A 84 -1.74 4.25 8.78
C LEU A 84 -2.14 5.36 7.80
N ILE A 85 -1.18 6.11 7.27
CA ILE A 85 -1.44 7.20 6.30
C ILE A 85 -2.07 6.63 5.03
N GLY A 86 -1.52 5.55 4.49
CA GLY A 86 -2.04 4.92 3.29
C GLY A 86 -3.44 4.33 3.49
N LEU A 87 -3.73 3.72 4.64
CA LEU A 87 -5.09 3.27 4.97
C LEU A 87 -6.07 4.45 5.08
N GLY A 88 -5.65 5.57 5.68
CA GLY A 88 -6.49 6.78 5.77
C GLY A 88 -6.76 7.41 4.41
N PHE A 89 -5.73 7.49 3.56
CA PHE A 89 -5.86 7.94 2.18
C PHE A 89 -6.80 7.04 1.38
N HIS A 90 -6.60 5.71 1.46
CA HIS A 90 -7.44 4.74 0.78
C HIS A 90 -8.90 4.80 1.27
N ALA A 91 -9.12 4.93 2.58
CA ALA A 91 -10.46 5.13 3.13
C ALA A 91 -11.12 6.41 2.58
N ALA A 92 -10.38 7.53 2.48
CA ALA A 92 -10.92 8.77 1.93
C ALA A 92 -11.28 8.64 0.44
N THR A 93 -10.43 7.97 -0.35
CA THR A 93 -10.69 7.77 -1.78
C THR A 93 -11.88 6.86 -2.02
N GLU A 94 -12.03 5.79 -1.23
CA GLU A 94 -13.17 4.88 -1.36
C GLU A 94 -14.47 5.53 -0.88
N LEU A 95 -14.45 6.31 0.21
CA LEU A 95 -15.61 7.11 0.62
C LEU A 95 -16.01 8.13 -0.44
N ARG A 96 -15.04 8.77 -1.11
CA ARG A 96 -15.30 9.68 -2.23
C ARG A 96 -15.98 8.94 -3.38
N THR A 97 -15.48 7.76 -3.76
CA THR A 97 -16.10 6.91 -4.79
C THR A 97 -17.53 6.51 -4.40
N THR A 98 -17.75 6.06 -3.17
CA THR A 98 -19.09 5.75 -2.65
C THR A 98 -20.02 6.96 -2.71
N ALA A 99 -19.55 8.15 -2.31
CA ALA A 99 -20.33 9.38 -2.38
C ALA A 99 -20.67 9.76 -3.83
N ALA A 100 -19.73 9.61 -4.77
CA ALA A 100 -19.97 9.87 -6.18
C ALA A 100 -21.10 8.99 -6.73
N VAL A 101 -21.07 7.68 -6.44
CA VAL A 101 -22.12 6.73 -6.85
C VAL A 101 -23.48 7.08 -6.23
N LEU A 102 -23.53 7.43 -4.95
CA LEU A 102 -24.79 7.75 -4.26
C LEU A 102 -25.42 9.06 -4.74
N LEU A 103 -24.59 10.04 -5.10
CA LEU A 103 -25.05 11.39 -5.38
C LEU A 103 -25.23 11.66 -6.89
N ALA A 104 -24.92 10.69 -7.75
CA ALA A 104 -25.17 10.71 -9.18
C ALA A 104 -25.63 9.29 -9.62
N PRO A 105 -26.83 8.86 -9.20
CA PRO A 105 -27.34 7.54 -9.56
C PRO A 105 -27.47 7.42 -11.09
N ASP A 106 -27.20 6.22 -11.59
CA ASP A 106 -27.26 5.92 -13.02
C ASP A 106 -28.65 6.25 -13.59
N PRO A 107 -28.76 7.11 -14.63
CA PRO A 107 -30.04 7.40 -15.27
C PRO A 107 -30.71 6.15 -15.87
N ALA A 108 -29.95 5.08 -16.17
CA ALA A 108 -30.51 3.81 -16.62
C ALA A 108 -31.26 3.05 -15.51
N GLY A 109 -31.21 3.52 -14.26
CA GLY A 109 -31.91 2.91 -13.13
C GLY A 109 -31.25 1.64 -12.61
N GLU A 110 -30.04 1.31 -13.06
CA GLU A 110 -29.27 0.23 -12.48
C GLU A 110 -28.94 0.58 -11.03
N THR A 111 -29.51 -0.20 -10.09
CA THR A 111 -29.22 -0.02 -8.68
C THR A 111 -27.72 -0.21 -8.45
N PRO A 112 -27.04 0.75 -7.79
CA PRO A 112 -25.61 0.66 -7.58
C PRO A 112 -25.29 -0.64 -6.84
N TRP A 113 -24.51 -1.50 -7.50
CA TRP A 113 -24.19 -2.83 -7.01
C TRP A 113 -23.50 -2.75 -5.64
N LEU A 114 -24.02 -3.50 -4.66
CA LEU A 114 -23.61 -3.46 -3.24
C LEU A 114 -22.07 -3.47 -3.03
N PRO A 115 -21.28 -4.26 -3.77
CA PRO A 115 -19.81 -4.29 -3.66
C PRO A 115 -19.08 -3.00 -4.01
N HIS A 116 -19.70 -2.02 -4.69
CA HIS A 116 -19.13 -0.68 -4.86
C HIS A 116 -19.38 0.25 -3.66
N LEU A 117 -20.41 -0.03 -2.86
CA LEU A 117 -20.80 0.82 -1.73
C LEU A 117 -20.15 0.39 -0.40
N LEU A 118 -19.75 -0.88 -0.29
CA LEU A 118 -19.20 -1.44 0.94
C LEU A 118 -17.74 -1.05 1.27
N PRO A 119 -16.81 -0.94 0.30
CA PRO A 119 -15.40 -0.71 0.63
C PRO A 119 -15.13 0.59 1.39
N GLY A 120 -15.75 1.70 1.00
CA GLY A 120 -15.57 3.01 1.63
C GLY A 120 -15.83 2.99 3.14
N PRO A 121 -17.05 2.62 3.59
CA PRO A 121 -17.36 2.47 5.01
C PRO A 121 -16.47 1.46 5.74
N LEU A 122 -16.09 0.34 5.10
CA LEU A 122 -15.26 -0.68 5.74
C LEU A 122 -13.83 -0.21 5.97
N PHE A 123 -13.20 0.48 5.02
CA PHE A 123 -11.87 1.06 5.23
C PHE A 123 -11.90 2.25 6.18
N ALA A 124 -12.95 3.07 6.15
CA ALA A 124 -13.13 4.14 7.13
C ALA A 124 -13.26 3.57 8.56
N ALA A 125 -14.06 2.50 8.73
CA ALA A 125 -14.15 1.78 9.98
C ALA A 125 -12.81 1.15 10.39
N ALA A 126 -12.08 0.54 9.45
CA ALA A 126 -10.76 -0.03 9.70
C ALA A 126 -9.77 1.03 10.22
N PHE A 127 -9.74 2.20 9.57
CA PHE A 127 -8.91 3.32 9.98
C PHE A 127 -9.30 3.87 11.36
N ALA A 128 -10.60 4.09 11.61
CA ALA A 128 -11.10 4.57 12.89
C ALA A 128 -10.79 3.57 14.03
N LEU A 129 -11.06 2.28 13.81
CA LEU A 129 -10.74 1.21 14.76
C LEU A 129 -9.24 1.14 15.06
N LEU A 130 -8.39 1.36 14.05
CA LEU A 130 -6.95 1.40 14.23
C LEU A 130 -6.53 2.61 15.09
N CYS A 131 -7.07 3.80 14.83
CA CYS A 131 -6.84 5.01 15.64
C CYS A 131 -7.32 4.86 17.09
N LEU A 132 -8.35 4.04 17.32
CA LEU A 132 -8.88 3.69 18.64
C LEU A 132 -8.12 2.52 19.32
N GLY A 133 -7.03 2.03 18.71
CA GLY A 133 -6.22 0.92 19.26
C GLY A 133 -6.85 -0.47 19.11
N ARG A 134 -7.97 -0.61 18.40
CA ARG A 134 -8.68 -1.90 18.18
C ARG A 134 -8.11 -2.67 16.98
N ILE A 135 -6.84 -3.05 17.06
CA ILE A 135 -6.05 -3.61 15.94
C ILE A 135 -6.72 -4.83 15.28
N ARG A 136 -7.28 -5.77 16.06
CA ARG A 136 -7.91 -6.99 15.50
C ARG A 136 -9.15 -6.67 14.66
N ALA A 137 -10.01 -5.79 15.17
CA ALA A 137 -11.21 -5.35 14.46
C ALA A 137 -10.85 -4.53 13.23
N ALA A 138 -9.82 -3.66 13.31
CA ALA A 138 -9.31 -2.92 12.17
C ALA A 138 -8.84 -3.84 11.03
N LYS A 139 -8.09 -4.89 11.35
CA LYS A 139 -7.66 -5.90 10.35
C LYS A 139 -8.84 -6.64 9.73
N ALA A 140 -9.81 -7.05 10.54
CA ALA A 140 -11.00 -7.73 10.04
C ALA A 140 -11.78 -6.82 9.07
N ALA A 141 -12.05 -5.57 9.45
CA ALA A 141 -12.73 -4.60 8.60
C ALA A 141 -11.97 -4.35 7.29
N ALA A 142 -10.65 -4.16 7.34
CA ALA A 142 -9.83 -3.98 6.14
C ALA A 142 -9.82 -5.21 5.22
N LEU A 143 -9.75 -6.42 5.78
CA LEU A 143 -9.79 -7.67 5.01
C LEU A 143 -11.16 -7.90 4.36
N ILE A 144 -12.26 -7.58 5.05
CA ILE A 144 -13.61 -7.66 4.48
C ILE A 144 -13.79 -6.61 3.38
N GLY A 145 -13.29 -5.39 3.60
CA GLY A 145 -13.30 -4.33 2.58
C GLY A 145 -12.50 -4.70 1.32
N LEU A 146 -11.56 -5.64 1.43
CA LEU A 146 -10.74 -6.12 0.32
C LEU A 146 -11.43 -7.18 -0.55
N VAL A 147 -12.50 -7.82 -0.05
CA VAL A 147 -13.19 -8.93 -0.74
C VAL A 147 -13.76 -8.49 -2.10
N PRO A 148 -14.48 -7.35 -2.24
CA PRO A 148 -14.96 -6.86 -3.53
C PRO A 148 -13.85 -6.76 -4.60
N TYR A 149 -12.67 -6.27 -4.22
CA TYR A 149 -11.55 -6.15 -5.16
C TYR A 149 -10.94 -7.49 -5.53
N GLY A 150 -10.93 -8.46 -4.60
CA GLY A 150 -10.49 -9.83 -4.91
C GLY A 150 -11.39 -10.50 -5.96
N VAL A 151 -12.70 -10.35 -5.82
CA VAL A 151 -13.69 -10.84 -6.80
C VAL A 151 -13.50 -10.14 -8.15
N TRP A 152 -13.41 -8.82 -8.12
CA TRP A 152 -13.22 -7.99 -9.32
C TRP A 152 -11.89 -8.33 -10.04
N ALA A 153 -10.79 -8.49 -9.30
CA ALA A 153 -9.49 -8.87 -9.84
C ALA A 153 -9.51 -10.27 -10.46
N LEU A 154 -10.21 -11.23 -9.84
CA LEU A 154 -10.36 -12.58 -10.39
C LEU A 154 -11.17 -12.57 -11.68
N GLN A 155 -12.23 -11.75 -11.76
CA GLN A 155 -13.00 -11.58 -12.99
C GLN A 155 -12.13 -11.03 -14.12
N HIS A 156 -11.32 -9.99 -13.87
CA HIS A 156 -10.43 -9.41 -14.88
C HIS A 156 -9.29 -10.36 -15.27
N ALA A 157 -8.70 -11.06 -14.31
CA ALA A 157 -7.70 -12.09 -14.58
C ALA A 157 -8.27 -13.20 -15.46
N SER A 158 -9.52 -13.64 -15.22
CA SER A 158 -10.18 -14.64 -16.05
C SER A 158 -10.44 -14.14 -17.47
N ALA A 159 -10.81 -12.86 -17.64
CA ALA A 159 -10.99 -12.24 -18.95
C ALA A 159 -9.66 -12.15 -19.72
N LEU A 160 -8.58 -11.75 -19.04
CA LEU A 160 -7.24 -11.70 -19.60
C LEU A 160 -6.75 -13.09 -20.04
N VAL A 161 -6.93 -14.12 -19.20
CA VAL A 161 -6.56 -15.49 -19.56
C VAL A 161 -7.31 -15.94 -20.80
N ARG A 162 -8.62 -15.68 -20.89
CA ARG A 162 -9.41 -15.99 -22.09
C ARG A 162 -8.86 -15.29 -23.34
N ALA A 163 -8.52 -14.01 -23.21
CA ALA A 163 -7.93 -13.23 -24.30
C ALA A 163 -6.60 -13.80 -24.79
N LEU A 164 -5.73 -14.24 -23.88
CA LEU A 164 -4.45 -14.84 -24.22
C LEU A 164 -4.60 -16.24 -24.84
N THR A 165 -5.63 -17.00 -24.46
CA THR A 165 -5.85 -18.36 -24.98
C THR A 165 -6.63 -18.42 -26.29
N ALA A 166 -7.41 -17.38 -26.63
CA ALA A 166 -8.23 -17.30 -27.84
C ALA A 166 -8.06 -15.93 -28.54
N PRO A 167 -6.89 -15.64 -29.14
CA PRO A 167 -6.57 -14.32 -29.68
C PRO A 167 -7.44 -13.86 -30.85
N GLY A 168 -8.21 -14.77 -31.48
CA GLY A 168 -9.11 -14.45 -32.59
C GLY A 168 -10.50 -13.92 -32.19
N ASP A 169 -10.90 -14.07 -30.93
CA ASP A 169 -12.31 -13.91 -30.51
C ASP A 169 -12.60 -12.66 -29.67
N LEU A 170 -11.61 -11.83 -29.34
CA LEU A 170 -11.83 -10.64 -28.50
C LEU A 170 -11.35 -9.35 -29.18
N PRO A 171 -12.11 -8.81 -30.15
CA PRO A 171 -11.99 -7.40 -30.50
C PRO A 171 -12.33 -6.57 -29.26
N GLY A 172 -11.34 -5.87 -28.68
CA GLY A 172 -11.58 -4.86 -27.64
C GLY A 172 -10.81 -4.99 -26.32
N VAL A 173 -9.91 -5.97 -26.16
CA VAL A 173 -9.04 -6.03 -24.97
C VAL A 173 -7.94 -4.98 -25.09
N ASN A 174 -8.14 -3.83 -24.45
CA ASN A 174 -7.10 -2.83 -24.28
C ASN A 174 -6.28 -3.18 -23.04
N LEU A 175 -5.24 -4.00 -23.24
CA LEU A 175 -4.34 -4.47 -22.18
C LEU A 175 -3.93 -3.38 -21.17
N PRO A 176 -3.59 -2.13 -21.58
CA PRO A 176 -3.26 -1.06 -20.63
C PRO A 176 -4.45 -0.64 -19.76
N LEU A 177 -5.64 -0.51 -20.36
CA LEU A 177 -6.87 -0.10 -19.70
C LEU A 177 -7.38 -1.17 -18.73
N ASP A 178 -7.24 -2.45 -19.09
CA ASP A 178 -7.68 -3.59 -18.29
C ASP A 178 -6.72 -3.90 -17.12
N LEU A 179 -5.43 -3.55 -17.25
CA LEU A 179 -4.43 -3.72 -16.18
C LEU A 179 -4.45 -2.57 -15.17
N ALA A 180 -4.87 -1.37 -15.57
CA ALA A 180 -4.88 -0.18 -14.70
C ALA A 180 -5.64 -0.39 -13.38
N PRO A 181 -6.86 -0.94 -13.37
CA PRO A 181 -7.55 -1.13 -12.12
C PRO A 181 -6.99 -2.34 -11.34
N LEU A 182 -6.45 -3.38 -11.99
CA LEU A 182 -5.72 -4.46 -11.27
C LEU A 182 -4.53 -3.90 -10.50
N LEU A 183 -3.71 -3.06 -11.14
CA LEU A 183 -2.58 -2.39 -10.51
C LEU A 183 -3.02 -1.42 -9.42
N THR A 184 -4.12 -0.70 -9.63
CA THR A 184 -4.73 0.15 -8.60
C THR A 184 -5.13 -0.66 -7.35
N GLN A 185 -5.69 -1.85 -7.56
CA GLN A 185 -6.02 -2.75 -6.45
C GLN A 185 -4.79 -3.29 -5.75
N THR A 186 -3.68 -3.55 -6.46
CA THR A 186 -2.46 -4.04 -5.81
C THR A 186 -1.94 -3.08 -4.73
N ALA A 187 -2.15 -1.76 -4.88
CA ALA A 187 -1.81 -0.79 -3.85
C ALA A 187 -2.68 -0.99 -2.58
N GLY A 188 -3.99 -1.23 -2.73
CA GLY A 188 -4.89 -1.57 -1.63
C GLY A 188 -4.44 -2.85 -0.91
N PHE A 189 -4.13 -3.92 -1.67
CA PHE A 189 -3.59 -5.17 -1.12
C PHE A 189 -2.27 -4.95 -0.37
N ALA A 190 -1.35 -4.16 -0.93
CA ALA A 190 -0.07 -3.85 -0.32
C ALA A 190 -0.24 -3.08 1.00
N LEU A 191 -1.18 -2.13 1.06
CA LEU A 191 -1.51 -1.39 2.28
C LEU A 191 -2.12 -2.28 3.37
N VAL A 192 -3.07 -3.15 3.01
CA VAL A 192 -3.65 -4.11 3.98
C VAL A 192 -2.59 -5.11 4.44
N ALA A 193 -1.72 -5.59 3.55
CA ALA A 193 -0.59 -6.44 3.91
C ALA A 193 0.37 -5.72 4.88
N ALA A 194 0.69 -4.46 4.61
CA ALA A 194 1.51 -3.62 5.49
C ALA A 194 0.84 -3.42 6.86
N LEU A 195 -0.48 -3.17 6.90
CA LEU A 195 -1.26 -3.09 8.14
C LEU A 195 -1.18 -4.40 8.95
N VAL A 196 -1.42 -5.54 8.28
CA VAL A 196 -1.40 -6.86 8.91
C VAL A 196 -0.02 -7.20 9.45
N ALA A 197 1.03 -6.88 8.69
CA ALA A 197 2.43 -7.12 9.04
C ALA A 197 2.92 -6.19 10.17
N ALA A 198 2.64 -4.90 10.08
CA ALA A 198 3.23 -3.87 10.94
C ALA A 198 2.55 -3.73 12.30
N TYR A 199 1.25 -4.02 12.38
CA TYR A 199 0.48 -3.96 13.63
C TYR A 199 0.23 -5.37 14.18
N HIS A 200 1.27 -6.06 14.65
CA HIS A 200 1.12 -7.32 15.38
C HIS A 200 0.73 -7.09 16.85
N ARG A 201 0.45 -8.16 17.60
CA ARG A 201 -0.02 -8.09 19.00
C ARG A 201 0.91 -7.28 19.91
N ASP A 202 2.21 -7.30 19.61
CA ASP A 202 3.25 -6.68 20.42
C ASP A 202 3.66 -5.30 19.88
N ALA A 203 3.03 -4.82 18.80
CA ALA A 203 3.25 -3.48 18.30
C ALA A 203 2.51 -2.48 19.19
N ASP A 204 3.18 -1.37 19.51
CA ASP A 204 2.56 -0.29 20.26
C ASP A 204 1.31 0.22 19.51
N PRO A 205 0.16 0.34 20.19
CA PRO A 205 -1.01 0.91 19.57
C PRO A 205 -0.73 2.37 19.19
N PRO A 206 -1.24 2.85 18.03
CA PRO A 206 -1.05 4.23 17.64
C PRO A 206 -1.76 5.12 18.67
N ARG A 207 -1.00 6.00 19.34
CA ARG A 207 -1.56 7.02 20.24
C ARG A 207 -1.99 8.23 19.42
N THR A 208 -3.08 8.08 18.67
CA THR A 208 -3.68 9.18 17.90
C THR A 208 -4.83 9.79 18.67
N PRO A 209 -4.97 11.12 18.68
CA PRO A 209 -6.15 11.75 19.27
C PRO A 209 -7.42 11.33 18.50
N HIS A 210 -8.53 11.14 19.20
CA HIS A 210 -9.75 10.54 18.65
C HIS A 210 -10.33 11.30 17.45
N TRP A 211 -10.12 12.62 17.35
CA TRP A 211 -10.56 13.42 16.21
C TRP A 211 -9.89 13.01 14.89
N VAL A 212 -8.69 12.39 14.93
CA VAL A 212 -8.01 11.90 13.73
C VAL A 212 -8.82 10.81 13.05
N ALA A 213 -9.65 10.05 13.78
CA ALA A 213 -10.53 9.03 13.21
C ALA A 213 -11.53 9.60 12.20
N ALA A 214 -11.87 10.90 12.29
CA ALA A 214 -12.78 11.57 11.37
C ALA A 214 -12.09 12.11 10.10
N VAL A 215 -10.75 12.08 10.04
CA VAL A 215 -9.96 12.66 8.93
C VAL A 215 -10.34 12.08 7.56
N PRO A 216 -10.48 10.76 7.36
CA PRO A 216 -10.85 10.23 6.05
C PRO A 216 -12.23 10.70 5.58
N LEU A 217 -13.19 10.82 6.50
CA LEU A 217 -14.54 11.30 6.21
C LEU A 217 -14.52 12.78 5.82
N ALA A 218 -13.80 13.61 6.58
CA ALA A 218 -13.64 15.03 6.28
C ALA A 218 -12.93 15.25 4.94
N ALA A 219 -11.87 14.48 4.67
CA ALA A 219 -11.14 14.52 3.41
C ALA A 219 -12.03 14.10 2.23
N ALA A 220 -12.78 13.00 2.37
CA ALA A 220 -13.71 12.54 1.34
C ALA A 220 -14.79 13.60 1.05
N ALA A 221 -15.39 14.18 2.09
CA ALA A 221 -16.41 15.23 1.93
C ALA A 221 -15.84 16.47 1.21
N ALA A 222 -14.65 16.92 1.60
CA ALA A 222 -13.97 18.05 0.97
C ALA A 222 -13.62 17.78 -0.50
N LEU A 223 -13.09 16.60 -0.81
CA LEU A 223 -12.77 16.20 -2.19
C LEU A 223 -14.02 16.10 -3.06
N THR A 224 -15.09 15.46 -2.57
CA THR A 224 -16.36 15.39 -3.29
C THR A 224 -16.97 16.77 -3.53
N ALA A 225 -16.87 17.69 -2.56
CA ALA A 225 -17.34 19.07 -2.71
C ALA A 225 -16.50 19.84 -3.74
N ALA A 226 -15.17 19.67 -3.71
CA ALA A 226 -14.25 20.28 -4.67
C ALA A 226 -14.49 19.77 -6.09
N ASP A 227 -14.59 18.45 -6.29
CA ASP A 227 -14.89 17.83 -7.58
C ASP A 227 -16.20 18.40 -8.14
N ARG A 228 -17.24 18.53 -7.32
CA ARG A 228 -18.53 19.09 -7.75
C ARG A 228 -18.49 20.57 -8.06
N ALA A 229 -17.78 21.35 -7.26
CA ALA A 229 -17.60 22.78 -7.52
C ALA A 229 -16.85 22.99 -8.84
N LEU A 230 -15.80 22.19 -9.07
CA LEU A 230 -15.02 22.20 -10.31
C LEU A 230 -15.89 21.81 -11.50
N THR A 231 -16.60 20.67 -11.44
CA THR A 231 -17.51 20.26 -12.52
C THR A 231 -18.55 21.33 -12.82
N ARG A 232 -19.19 21.93 -11.80
CA ARG A 232 -20.19 23.00 -12.01
C ARG A 232 -19.60 24.25 -12.63
N ALA A 233 -18.46 24.73 -12.13
CA ALA A 233 -17.81 25.93 -12.68
C ALA A 233 -17.45 25.75 -14.16
N LEU A 234 -17.08 24.52 -14.54
CA LEU A 234 -16.69 24.18 -15.89
C LEU A 234 -17.88 23.95 -16.82
N THR A 235 -18.98 23.36 -16.32
CA THR A 235 -20.20 23.16 -17.13
C THR A 235 -21.02 24.44 -17.30
N GLN A 236 -21.03 25.34 -16.32
CA GLN A 236 -21.76 26.61 -16.44
C GLN A 236 -21.17 27.58 -17.47
N GLY A 237 -19.90 27.41 -17.83
CA GLY A 237 -19.22 28.25 -18.83
C GLY A 237 -19.35 27.77 -20.27
N LEU A 238 -19.98 26.60 -20.50
CA LEU A 238 -20.08 26.02 -21.83
C LEU A 238 -21.39 26.46 -22.51
N PRO A 239 -21.34 26.94 -23.77
CA PRO A 239 -22.54 27.10 -24.58
C PRO A 239 -23.25 25.74 -24.67
N ASP A 240 -24.59 25.72 -24.66
CA ASP A 240 -25.39 24.49 -24.70
C ASP A 240 -24.87 23.53 -25.78
N GLY A 241 -24.22 22.43 -25.36
CA GLY A 241 -23.67 21.39 -26.24
C GLY A 241 -22.22 21.56 -26.71
N GLY A 242 -21.48 22.55 -26.21
CA GLY A 242 -20.06 22.72 -26.54
C GLY A 242 -19.17 21.59 -25.98
N PRO A 243 -18.07 21.23 -26.66
CA PRO A 243 -17.12 20.24 -26.15
C PRO A 243 -16.49 20.71 -24.83
N VAL A 244 -16.30 19.76 -23.90
CA VAL A 244 -15.64 20.03 -22.61
C VAL A 244 -14.20 20.53 -22.88
N PRO A 245 -13.78 21.68 -22.34
CA PRO A 245 -12.46 22.23 -22.60
C PRO A 245 -11.34 21.29 -22.15
N ASP A 246 -10.23 21.23 -22.90
CA ASP A 246 -9.06 20.42 -22.55
C ASP A 246 -8.53 20.71 -21.13
N ALA A 247 -8.65 21.96 -20.67
CA ALA A 247 -8.27 22.37 -19.33
C ALA A 247 -9.01 21.60 -18.22
N VAL A 248 -10.24 21.16 -18.47
CA VAL A 248 -11.05 20.37 -17.53
C VAL A 248 -10.46 18.99 -17.33
N HIS A 249 -10.15 18.32 -18.44
CA HIS A 249 -9.55 16.99 -18.42
C HIS A 249 -8.18 17.05 -17.74
N TRP A 250 -7.40 18.08 -18.02
CA TRP A 250 -6.12 18.29 -17.36
C TRP A 250 -6.25 18.50 -15.84
N ALA A 251 -7.19 19.34 -15.40
CA ALA A 251 -7.44 19.54 -13.97
C ALA A 251 -7.92 18.25 -13.27
N ALA A 252 -8.75 17.46 -13.94
CA ALA A 252 -9.24 16.18 -13.42
C ALA A 252 -8.12 15.16 -13.14
N LEU A 253 -7.01 15.19 -13.90
CA LEU A 253 -5.83 14.34 -13.66
C LEU A 253 -5.07 14.66 -12.36
N TRP A 254 -5.31 15.83 -11.77
CA TRP A 254 -4.71 16.22 -10.49
C TRP A 254 -5.65 15.96 -9.31
N THR A 255 -6.96 15.85 -9.57
CA THR A 255 -7.97 15.52 -8.57
C THR A 255 -8.35 14.04 -8.55
N ASP A 256 -7.87 13.26 -9.52
CA ASP A 256 -7.96 11.81 -9.46
C ASP A 256 -7.10 11.21 -8.32
N THR A 257 -7.36 9.96 -7.96
CA THR A 257 -6.68 9.27 -6.86
C THR A 257 -5.14 9.32 -6.96
N PRO A 258 -4.50 8.94 -8.09
CA PRO A 258 -3.05 9.02 -8.20
C PRO A 258 -2.50 10.46 -8.23
N GLY A 259 -3.22 11.43 -8.83
CA GLY A 259 -2.87 12.85 -8.79
C GLY A 259 -2.89 13.43 -7.37
N LEU A 260 -3.93 13.10 -6.60
CA LEU A 260 -4.04 13.47 -5.18
C LEU A 260 -2.93 12.82 -4.34
N ALA A 261 -2.60 11.56 -4.59
CA ALA A 261 -1.49 10.88 -3.91
C ALA A 261 -0.15 11.58 -4.24
N CYS A 262 0.10 11.87 -5.52
CA CYS A 262 1.31 12.54 -5.97
C CYS A 262 1.47 13.93 -5.35
N THR A 263 0.42 14.75 -5.40
CA THR A 263 0.45 16.11 -4.85
C THR A 263 0.61 16.12 -3.33
N ALA A 264 -0.11 15.25 -2.61
CA ALA A 264 0.02 15.14 -1.15
C ALA A 264 1.43 14.68 -0.74
N ILE A 265 1.99 13.68 -1.42
CA ILE A 265 3.34 13.18 -1.14
C ILE A 265 4.40 14.22 -1.47
N ALA A 266 4.31 14.89 -2.63
CA ALA A 266 5.25 15.93 -3.03
C ALA A 266 5.22 17.12 -2.06
N ALA A 267 4.02 17.57 -1.66
CA ALA A 267 3.87 18.63 -0.67
C ALA A 267 4.45 18.22 0.70
N ALA A 268 4.19 16.99 1.15
CA ALA A 268 4.74 16.48 2.41
C ALA A 268 6.28 16.33 2.36
N ALA A 269 6.84 15.89 1.23
CA ALA A 269 8.28 15.81 1.02
C ALA A 269 8.92 17.21 1.00
N ALA A 270 8.32 18.18 0.32
CA ALA A 270 8.77 19.57 0.31
C ALA A 270 8.73 20.17 1.72
N ALA A 271 7.62 20.00 2.46
CA ALA A 271 7.51 20.46 3.85
C ALA A 271 8.55 19.78 4.75
N HIS A 272 8.83 18.49 4.55
CA HIS A 272 9.88 17.78 5.27
C HIS A 272 11.28 18.36 4.99
N LEU A 273 11.59 18.66 3.72
CA LEU A 273 12.86 19.29 3.36
C LEU A 273 12.99 20.69 3.96
N LEU A 274 11.95 21.51 3.87
CA LEU A 274 11.93 22.86 4.46
C LEU A 274 12.08 22.84 5.98
N THR A 275 11.43 21.91 6.66
CA THR A 275 11.57 21.75 8.13
C THR A 275 12.95 21.22 8.51
N ARG A 276 13.52 20.31 7.71
CA ARG A 276 14.89 19.81 7.89
C ARG A 276 15.95 20.91 7.76
N LEU A 277 15.73 21.91 6.91
CA LEU A 277 16.61 23.08 6.84
C LEU A 277 16.59 23.93 8.12
N ARG A 278 15.52 23.84 8.92
CA ARG A 278 15.36 24.61 10.17
C ARG A 278 15.76 23.82 11.42
N THR A 279 15.69 22.48 11.40
CA THR A 279 15.96 21.64 12.57
C THR A 279 17.01 20.56 12.27
N PRO A 280 18.18 20.57 12.96
CA PRO A 280 19.33 19.72 12.61
C PRO A 280 19.17 18.22 12.96
N HIS A 281 18.19 17.84 13.79
CA HIS A 281 17.96 16.44 14.18
C HIS A 281 16.54 15.95 13.80
N PRO A 282 16.27 15.72 12.51
CA PRO A 282 14.98 15.17 12.09
C PRO A 282 14.85 13.69 12.46
N ASP A 283 13.64 13.31 12.86
CA ASP A 283 13.24 11.92 13.02
C ASP A 283 13.38 11.15 11.69
N ALA A 284 14.29 10.17 11.66
CA ALA A 284 14.58 9.32 10.51
C ALA A 284 13.37 8.49 10.01
N ALA A 285 12.35 8.27 10.83
CA ALA A 285 11.15 7.54 10.43
C ALA A 285 10.31 8.31 9.41
N ARG A 286 10.24 9.66 9.52
CA ARG A 286 9.44 10.50 8.61
C ARG A 286 9.85 10.41 7.14
N PRO A 287 11.13 10.60 6.76
CA PRO A 287 11.53 10.46 5.37
C PRO A 287 11.36 9.01 4.88
N LEU A 288 11.59 8.00 5.73
CA LEU A 288 11.32 6.62 5.35
C LEU A 288 9.83 6.36 5.08
N THR A 289 8.93 6.91 5.89
CA THR A 289 7.49 6.85 5.64
C THR A 289 7.12 7.47 4.29
N LEU A 290 7.64 8.67 3.99
CA LEU A 290 7.39 9.32 2.70
C LEU A 290 7.96 8.54 1.53
N ALA A 291 9.13 7.91 1.69
CA ALA A 291 9.70 7.03 0.67
C ALA A 291 8.81 5.82 0.40
N LEU A 292 8.31 5.15 1.45
CA LEU A 292 7.41 4.00 1.32
C LEU A 292 6.08 4.38 0.65
N LEU A 293 5.50 5.52 1.02
CA LEU A 293 4.28 6.04 0.38
C LEU A 293 4.53 6.38 -1.10
N SER A 294 5.66 7.02 -1.42
CA SER A 294 6.05 7.34 -2.80
C SER A 294 6.20 6.08 -3.65
N LEU A 295 6.87 5.04 -3.12
CA LEU A 295 7.03 3.76 -3.80
C LEU A 295 5.70 3.02 -4.00
N ALA A 296 4.77 3.12 -3.05
CA ALA A 296 3.44 2.54 -3.17
C ALA A 296 2.56 3.27 -4.20
N ALA A 297 2.73 4.59 -4.35
CA ALA A 297 1.98 5.40 -5.30
C ALA A 297 2.54 5.34 -6.74
N LEU A 298 3.82 5.00 -6.91
CA LEU A 298 4.50 5.02 -8.21
C LEU A 298 3.81 4.13 -9.28
N PRO A 299 3.40 2.88 -9.00
CA PRO A 299 2.68 2.06 -9.97
C PRO A 299 1.34 2.67 -10.40
N LEU A 300 0.66 3.38 -9.50
CA LEU A 300 -0.62 4.06 -9.78
C LEU A 300 -0.44 5.21 -10.77
N ALA A 301 0.68 5.94 -10.68
CA ALA A 301 0.98 7.00 -11.62
C ALA A 301 1.46 6.44 -12.96
N ALA A 302 2.33 5.42 -12.93
CA ALA A 302 2.97 4.86 -14.12
C ALA A 302 1.98 4.18 -15.08
N VAL A 303 0.92 3.56 -14.56
CA VAL A 303 -0.05 2.84 -15.40
C VAL A 303 -0.87 3.74 -16.32
N ARG A 304 -0.89 5.06 -16.06
CA ARG A 304 -1.58 6.05 -16.90
C ARG A 304 -0.73 6.55 -18.08
N ILE A 305 0.50 6.08 -18.22
CA ILE A 305 1.37 6.43 -19.35
C ILE A 305 0.93 5.59 -20.56
N ASP A 306 0.24 6.22 -21.50
CA ASP A 306 -0.10 5.62 -22.80
C ASP A 306 0.85 6.15 -23.88
N PRO A 307 1.87 5.36 -24.30
CA PRO A 307 2.79 5.78 -25.35
C PRO A 307 2.15 5.84 -26.75
N HIS A 308 0.94 5.30 -26.91
CA HIS A 308 0.22 5.22 -28.17
C HIS A 308 -0.87 6.29 -28.32
N ALA A 309 -0.99 7.22 -27.37
CA ALA A 309 -1.91 8.33 -27.45
C ALA A 309 -1.68 9.17 -28.73
N ALA A 310 -2.62 9.09 -29.67
CA ALA A 310 -2.52 9.73 -30.98
C ALA A 310 -3.08 11.16 -30.97
N ASP A 311 -4.03 11.46 -30.09
CA ASP A 311 -4.69 12.75 -29.96
C ASP A 311 -3.98 13.68 -28.98
N THR A 312 -4.16 14.99 -29.15
CA THR A 312 -3.51 16.02 -28.30
C THR A 312 -3.88 15.87 -26.83
N LEU A 313 -5.13 15.52 -26.53
CA LEU A 313 -5.58 15.32 -25.16
C LEU A 313 -4.90 14.09 -24.54
N GLY A 314 -4.90 12.95 -25.22
CA GLY A 314 -4.20 11.76 -24.78
C GLY A 314 -2.70 12.01 -24.54
N GLN A 315 -2.02 12.74 -25.44
CA GLN A 315 -0.63 13.13 -25.24
C GLN A 315 -0.42 13.99 -23.99
N ALA A 316 -1.30 14.97 -23.73
CA ALA A 316 -1.24 15.79 -22.53
C ALA A 316 -1.49 14.96 -21.24
N MET A 317 -2.40 13.99 -21.29
CA MET A 317 -2.64 13.05 -20.19
C MET A 317 -1.40 12.20 -19.91
N THR A 318 -0.80 11.61 -20.95
CA THR A 318 0.43 10.81 -20.86
C THR A 318 1.60 11.63 -20.30
N LEU A 319 1.79 12.88 -20.76
CA LEU A 319 2.83 13.76 -20.23
C LEU A 319 2.61 14.09 -18.74
N THR A 320 1.36 14.32 -18.35
CA THR A 320 1.01 14.59 -16.94
C THR A 320 1.28 13.36 -16.06
N ALA A 321 0.89 12.17 -16.52
CA ALA A 321 1.18 10.91 -15.83
C ALA A 321 2.68 10.64 -15.72
N ALA A 322 3.45 10.91 -16.79
CA ALA A 322 4.90 10.80 -16.79
C ALA A 322 5.55 11.76 -15.79
N ALA A 323 5.09 13.02 -15.75
CA ALA A 323 5.56 14.03 -14.80
C ALA A 323 5.27 13.63 -13.34
N GLN A 324 4.06 13.14 -13.05
CA GLN A 324 3.69 12.65 -11.72
C GLN A 324 4.52 11.42 -11.32
N THR A 325 4.77 10.50 -12.24
CA THR A 325 5.63 9.32 -12.02
C THR A 325 7.07 9.74 -11.72
N ALA A 326 7.63 10.67 -12.49
CA ALA A 326 8.97 11.20 -12.26
C ALA A 326 9.07 11.92 -10.89
N ALA A 327 8.06 12.74 -10.54
CA ALA A 327 8.00 13.42 -9.26
C ALA A 327 7.97 12.44 -8.08
N LEU A 328 7.16 11.38 -8.16
CA LEU A 328 7.11 10.32 -7.15
C LEU A 328 8.43 9.54 -7.05
N ALA A 329 9.07 9.22 -8.17
CA ALA A 329 10.37 8.54 -8.19
C ALA A 329 11.47 9.40 -7.53
N LEU A 330 11.50 10.70 -7.83
CA LEU A 330 12.42 11.65 -7.21
C LEU A 330 12.15 11.81 -5.71
N CYS A 331 10.89 11.91 -5.30
CA CYS A 331 10.50 11.95 -3.89
C CYS A 331 10.94 10.67 -3.17
N ALA A 332 10.69 9.49 -3.76
CA ALA A 332 11.10 8.20 -3.21
C ALA A 332 12.62 8.15 -3.00
N ALA A 333 13.41 8.48 -4.03
CA ALA A 333 14.87 8.45 -3.96
C ALA A 333 15.45 9.44 -2.96
N ALA A 334 14.97 10.69 -2.96
CA ALA A 334 15.41 11.74 -2.05
C ALA A 334 15.09 11.38 -0.58
N MET A 335 13.85 10.96 -0.32
CA MET A 335 13.40 10.60 1.02
C MET A 335 14.04 9.30 1.52
N LEU A 336 14.23 8.29 0.65
CA LEU A 336 14.93 7.07 1.02
C LEU A 336 16.39 7.38 1.38
N THR A 337 17.07 8.20 0.59
CA THR A 337 18.46 8.60 0.86
C THR A 337 18.55 9.40 2.17
N ALA A 338 17.64 10.35 2.40
CA ALA A 338 17.59 11.11 3.64
C ALA A 338 17.32 10.22 4.86
N GLY A 339 16.37 9.29 4.74
CA GLY A 339 16.04 8.33 5.79
C GLY A 339 17.18 7.39 6.12
N LEU A 340 17.80 6.76 5.11
CA LEU A 340 18.93 5.85 5.28
C LEU A 340 20.15 6.53 5.91
N ARG A 341 20.45 7.79 5.53
CA ARG A 341 21.53 8.58 6.15
C ARG A 341 21.25 8.98 7.59
N SER A 342 19.97 9.03 7.98
CA SER A 342 19.55 9.39 9.33
C SER A 342 19.42 8.17 10.25
N LEU A 343 19.60 6.95 9.73
CA LEU A 343 19.55 5.75 10.56
C LEU A 343 20.79 5.68 11.48
N PRO A 344 20.61 5.27 12.75
CA PRO A 344 21.73 5.04 13.65
C PRO A 344 22.70 4.03 13.03
N ALA A 345 24.00 4.28 13.19
CA ALA A 345 25.03 3.31 12.82
C ALA A 345 24.72 1.98 13.53
N ALA A 346 24.91 0.86 12.82
CA ALA A 346 24.80 -0.44 13.48
C ALA A 346 25.83 -0.48 14.62
N PRO A 347 25.44 -0.90 15.84
CA PRO A 347 26.42 -1.08 16.89
C PRO A 347 27.51 -2.01 16.34
N PRO A 348 28.80 -1.66 16.50
CA PRO A 348 29.88 -2.55 16.09
C PRO A 348 29.59 -3.90 16.74
N HIS A 349 29.48 -4.95 15.92
CA HIS A 349 29.28 -6.31 16.43
C HIS A 349 30.28 -6.50 17.57
N ALA A 350 29.77 -6.67 18.79
CA ALA A 350 30.62 -6.89 19.95
C ALA A 350 31.57 -8.01 19.55
N ARG A 351 32.85 -7.69 19.39
CA ARG A 351 33.85 -8.69 19.03
C ARG A 351 33.68 -9.81 20.06
N PRO A 352 33.55 -11.07 19.65
CA PRO A 352 33.45 -12.17 20.59
C PRO A 352 34.61 -12.01 21.58
N LEU A 353 34.28 -11.89 22.86
CA LEU A 353 35.28 -11.84 23.92
C LEU A 353 36.17 -13.08 23.73
N PRO A 354 37.50 -12.93 23.70
CA PRO A 354 38.39 -14.07 23.57
C PRO A 354 38.03 -15.09 24.66
N ALA A 355 37.82 -16.34 24.25
CA ALA A 355 37.53 -17.43 25.18
C ALA A 355 38.69 -17.49 26.19
N ALA A 356 38.35 -17.28 27.47
CA ALA A 356 39.28 -17.32 28.59
C ALA A 356 39.55 -18.76 29.04
#